data_AF-A0A350IC02-F1
#
_entry.id   AF-A0A350IC02-F1
#
_cell.length_a   1.000
_cell.length_b   1.000
_cell.length_c   1.000
_cell.angle_alpha   90.00
_cell.angle_beta   90.00
_cell.angle_gamma   90.00
#
_symmetry.space_group_name_H-M   'P 1'
#
loop_
_entity.id
_entity.type
_entity.pdbx_description
1 polymer ?
#
loop_
_entity_poly.entity_id
_entity_poly.type
_entity_poly.pdbx_seq_one_letter_code
_entity_poly.pdbx_strand_id
1 'polypeptide(L)' 'MRQLKITKRITVRESVALDKYLNDISKIDLLTGNREAELAVLIRNGSQKALEELTSANLRFVVSVAKQYQ' A
#
# COMPACT_ATOMS: atom_id res chain seq x y z
N MET A 1 -30.37 10.23 36.27
CA MET A 1 -29.25 10.34 35.30
C MET A 1 -29.18 9.03 34.53
N ARG A 2 -29.37 9.04 33.20
CA ARG A 2 -29.41 7.81 32.39
C ARG A 2 -27.99 7.33 32.07
N GLN A 3 -27.73 6.06 32.36
CA GLN A 3 -26.42 5.43 32.18
C GLN A 3 -26.10 5.28 30.68
N LEU A 4 -25.06 5.96 30.22
CA LEU A 4 -24.52 5.79 28.87
C LEU A 4 -23.76 4.45 28.84
N LYS A 5 -24.43 3.39 28.37
CA LYS A 5 -23.77 2.14 27.99
C LYS A 5 -22.98 2.43 26.70
N ILE A 6 -21.68 2.65 26.83
CA ILE A 6 -20.78 2.71 25.68
C ILE A 6 -20.58 1.28 25.19
N THR A 7 -21.52 0.78 24.40
CA THR A 7 -21.29 -0.40 23.58
C THR A 7 -20.15 -0.03 22.63
N LYS A 8 -19.04 -0.78 22.69
CA LYS A 8 -17.89 -0.63 21.80
C LYS A 8 -18.35 -0.82 20.36
N ARG A 9 -18.89 0.24 19.74
CA ARG A 9 -19.09 0.31 18.30
C ARG A 9 -17.69 0.24 17.74
N ILE A 10 -17.25 -0.94 17.30
CA ILE A 10 -16.13 -1.06 16.39
C ILE A 10 -16.60 -0.30 15.15
N THR A 11 -16.35 1.00 15.13
CA THR A 11 -16.68 1.83 13.99
C THR A 11 -15.96 1.19 12.81
N VAL A 12 -16.70 0.88 11.76
CA VAL A 12 -16.27 0.38 10.44
C VAL A 12 -15.40 1.43 9.72
N ARG A 13 -14.48 2.07 10.44
CA ARG A 13 -13.55 3.11 9.97
C ARG A 13 -12.27 2.48 9.44
N GLU A 14 -11.86 1.34 10.01
CA GLU A 14 -10.70 0.58 9.55
C GLU A 14 -10.89 0.10 8.11
N SER A 15 -12.10 -0.38 7.78
CA SER A 15 -12.41 -0.79 6.40
C SER A 15 -12.40 0.39 5.43
N VAL A 16 -12.96 1.55 5.79
CA VAL A 16 -13.00 2.73 4.89
C VAL A 16 -11.59 3.26 4.59
N ALA A 17 -10.71 3.31 5.60
CA ALA A 17 -9.32 3.73 5.40
C ALA A 17 -8.53 2.70 4.57
N LEU A 18 -8.75 1.41 4.83
CA LEU A 18 -8.12 0.33 4.07
C LEU A 18 -8.59 0.32 2.61
N ASP A 19 -9.89 0.42 2.36
CA ASP A 19 -10.49 0.45 1.02
C ASP A 19 -9.96 1.63 0.21
N LYS A 20 -9.80 2.81 0.84
CA LYS A 20 -9.17 3.97 0.21
C LYS A 20 -7.73 3.69 -0.18
N TYR A 21 -6.93 3.14 0.74
CA TYR A 21 -5.54 2.78 0.47
C TYR A 21 -5.42 1.76 -0.67
N LEU A 22 -6.26 0.71 -0.66
CA LEU A 22 -6.30 -0.31 -1.71
C LEU A 22 -6.66 0.28 -3.07
N ASN A 23 -7.60 1.21 -3.12
CA ASN A 23 -7.96 1.92 -4.35
C ASN A 23 -6.81 2.80 -4.86
N ASP A 24 -6.12 3.50 -3.96
CA ASP A 24 -5.02 4.38 -4.33
C ASP A 24 -3.83 3.60 -4.89
N ILE A 25 -3.43 2.47 -4.28
CA ILE A 25 -2.35 1.63 -4.82
C ILE A 25 -2.75 0.88 -6.10
N SER A 26 -4.05 0.68 -6.34
CA SER A 26 -4.52 0.01 -7.56
C SER A 26 -4.39 0.87 -8.82
N LYS A 27 -4.22 2.19 -8.66
CA LYS A 27 -4.03 3.14 -9.77
C LYS A 27 -2.57 3.26 -10.20
N ILE A 28 -1.65 2.65 -9.45
CA ILE A 28 -0.22 2.67 -9.77
C ILE A 28 0.03 1.66 -10.87
N ASP A 29 0.63 2.13 -11.97
CA ASP A 29 0.98 1.28 -13.11
C ASP A 29 2.05 0.25 -12.74
N LEU A 30 1.95 -0.92 -13.35
CA LEU A 30 2.97 -1.96 -13.21
C LEU A 30 4.25 -1.55 -13.94
N LEU A 31 5.38 -1.79 -13.28
CA LEU A 31 6.68 -1.65 -13.92
C LEU A 31 6.93 -2.81 -14.88
N THR A 32 7.61 -2.50 -15.98
CA THR A 32 8.17 -3.52 -16.86
C THR A 32 9.49 -4.02 -16.28
N GLY A 33 9.88 -5.26 -16.58
CA GLY A 33 11.16 -5.81 -16.07
C GLY A 33 12.39 -4.98 -16.50
N ASN A 34 12.36 -4.36 -17.68
CA ASN A 34 13.41 -3.44 -18.12
C ASN A 34 13.48 -2.19 -17.22
N ARG A 35 12.33 -1.63 -16.86
CA ARG A 35 12.26 -0.45 -15.99
C ARG A 35 12.72 -0.77 -14.57
N GLU A 36 12.41 -1.95 -14.05
CA GLU A 36 12.94 -2.39 -12.75
C GLU A 36 14.47 -2.47 -12.75
N ALA A 37 15.07 -2.99 -13.83
CA ALA A 37 16.52 -3.04 -13.97
C ALA A 37 17.15 -1.64 -14.01
N GLU A 38 16.55 -0.69 -14.74
CA GLU A 38 16.98 0.72 -14.75
C GLU A 38 16.90 1.36 -13.37
N LEU A 39 15.77 1.20 -12.68
CA LEU A 39 15.56 1.73 -11.34
C LEU A 39 16.56 1.13 -10.36
N ALA A 40 16.85 -0.17 -10.45
CA ALA A 40 17.86 -0.82 -9.61
C ALA A 40 19.26 -0.22 -9.78
N VAL A 41 19.65 0.13 -11.02
CA VAL A 41 20.92 0.84 -11.28
C VAL A 41 20.91 2.22 -10.63
N LEU A 42 19.83 2.98 -10.79
CA LEU A 42 19.69 4.33 -10.22
C LEU A 42 19.68 4.32 -8.69
N ILE A 43 19.03 3.32 -8.07
CA ILE A 43 19.00 3.13 -6.61
C ILE A 43 20.41 2.86 -6.08
N ARG A 44 21.19 2.01 -6.77
CA ARG A 44 22.59 1.76 -6.40
C ARG A 44 23.45 3.04 -6.44
N ASN A 45 23.11 3.97 -7.32
CA ASN A 45 23.76 5.28 -7.41
C ASN A 45 23.21 6.31 -6.41
N GLY A 46 22.30 5.91 -5.50
CA GLY A 46 21.76 6.76 -4.44
C GLY A 46 20.49 7.54 -4.82
N SER A 47 19.80 7.18 -5.91
CA SER A 47 18.58 7.86 -6.31
C SER A 47 17.40 7.47 -5.41
N GLN A 48 17.05 8.37 -4.48
CA GLN A 48 15.88 8.22 -3.61
C GLN A 48 14.56 8.17 -4.42
N LYS A 49 14.47 8.95 -5.50
CA LYS A 49 13.29 8.93 -6.38
C LYS A 49 13.08 7.57 -7.04
N ALA A 50 14.16 6.93 -7.48
CA ALA A 50 14.07 5.59 -8.06
C ALA A 50 13.64 4.54 -7.03
N LEU A 51 14.09 4.69 -5.77
CA LEU A 51 13.66 3.84 -4.67
C LEU A 51 12.17 3.99 -4.37
N GLU A 52 11.68 5.23 -4.32
CA GLU A 52 10.25 5.53 -4.12
C GLU A 52 9.38 4.99 -5.26
N GLU A 53 9.82 5.16 -6.52
CA GLU A 53 9.14 4.64 -7.70
C GLU A 53 9.05 3.10 -7.66
N LEU A 54 10.17 2.42 -7.43
CA LEU A 54 10.22 0.96 -7.36
C LEU A 54 9.37 0.42 -6.19
N THR A 55 9.41 1.08 -5.04
CA THR A 55 8.63 0.67 -3.86
C THR A 55 7.14 0.85 -4.10
N SER A 56 6.74 2.01 -4.63
CA SER A 56 5.33 2.36 -4.85
C SER A 56 4.67 1.43 -5.86
N ALA A 57 5.38 1.08 -6.94
CA ALA A 57 4.90 0.12 -7.93
C ALA A 57 4.67 -1.29 -7.37
N ASN A 58 5.43 -1.68 -6.34
CA ASN A 58 5.36 -3.00 -5.72
C ASN A 58 4.38 -3.09 -4.55
N LEU A 59 3.71 -2.00 -4.15
CA LEU A 59 2.73 -2.01 -3.04
C LEU A 59 1.59 -3.00 -3.29
N ARG A 60 1.12 -3.12 -4.55
CA ARG A 60 0.05 -4.05 -4.92
C ARG A 60 0.46 -5.51 -4.73
N PHE A 61 1.72 -5.84 -4.96
CA PHE A 61 2.26 -7.18 -4.76
C PHE A 61 2.33 -7.54 -3.26
N VAL A 62 2.81 -6.63 -2.42
CA VAL A 62 2.86 -6.86 -0.97
C VAL A 62 1.48 -7.16 -0.41
N VAL A 63 0.47 -6.39 -0.82
CA VAL A 63 -0.92 -6.62 -0.41
C VAL A 63 -1.46 -7.96 -0.93
N SER A 64 -1.16 -8.35 -2.17
CA SER A 64 -1.63 -9.62 -2.72
C SER A 64 -1.02 -10.83 -1.99
N VAL A 65 0.24 -10.73 -1.55
CA VAL A 65 0.88 -11.73 -0.71
C VAL A 65 0.29 -11.72 0.69
N ALA A 66 0.16 -10.55 1.34
CA ALA A 66 -0.36 -10.44 2.70
C ALA A 66 -1.79 -11.01 2.83
N LYS A 67 -2.64 -10.80 1.82
CA LYS A 67 -4.00 -11.36 1.76
C LYS A 67 -4.05 -12.88 1.77
N GLN A 68 -2.98 -13.59 1.39
CA GLN A 68 -2.92 -15.05 1.43
C GLN A 68 -2.73 -15.60 2.86
N TYR A 69 -2.32 -14.75 3.80
CA TYR A 69 -2.04 -15.12 5.19
C TYR A 69 -3.07 -14.56 6.19
N GLN A 70 -4.11 -13.87 5.70
CA GLN A 70 -5.22 -13.36 6.50
C GLN A 70 -6.35 -14.40 6.57
#